data_AF-A0A851M4T6-F1
#
_entry.id   AF-A0A851M4T6-F1
#
_cell.length_a   1.000
_cell.length_b   1.000
_cell.length_c   1.000
_cell.angle_alpha   90.00
_cell.angle_beta   90.00
_cell.angle_gamma   90.00
#
_symmetry.space_group_name_H-M   'P 1'
#
loop_
_entity.id
_entity.type
_entity.pdbx_description
1 polymer ?
#
loop_
_entity_poly.entity_id
_entity_poly.type
_entity_poly.pdbx_seq_one_letter_code
_entity_poly.pdbx_strand_id
1 'polypeptide(L)'
;ELGKRAPRWIRDNEVTMCMKCKEPFNALTRRRHHCRACGHVSAKPQLLQLVSRLGDGSKHLLDFWWLLVMVQVVAALWLKGEAAYSIESAEVSGNSVICSFLQYMEKSKPWQKAWCVIPKQEALVLYMYGAPQDVKALATIPLLGYAVDDTPRSADLPHSFKLTQSKSVHSFAADNEELKQKWLKVIHLAVKGETPECQNELQVN
;
A
#
# COMPACT_ATOMS: atom_id res chain seq x y z
N GLU A 1 -5.16 32.02 1.10
CA GLU A 1 -4.36 32.93 1.96
C GLU A 1 -3.77 32.19 3.15
N LEU A 2 -2.65 31.49 2.97
CA LEU A 2 -1.90 30.84 4.07
C LEU A 2 -0.68 31.70 4.40
N GLY A 3 -0.41 31.94 5.69
CA GLY A 3 0.80 32.63 6.15
C GLY A 3 0.74 34.15 6.33
N LYS A 4 -0.37 34.84 5.98
CA LYS A 4 -0.49 36.30 6.18
C LYS A 4 -0.70 36.73 7.64
N ARG A 5 -1.24 35.83 8.49
CA ARG A 5 -1.46 36.08 9.94
C ARG A 5 -1.36 34.78 10.72
N ALA A 6 -0.79 34.84 11.92
CA ALA A 6 -0.73 33.69 12.82
C ALA A 6 -2.15 33.26 13.23
N PRO A 7 -2.52 31.98 13.11
CA PRO A 7 -3.83 31.49 13.51
C PRO A 7 -3.97 31.49 15.03
N ARG A 8 -5.21 31.63 15.53
CA ARG A 8 -5.51 31.57 16.97
C ARG A 8 -5.12 30.18 17.49
N TRP A 9 -4.25 30.15 18.50
CA TRP A 9 -3.86 28.91 19.16
C TRP A 9 -5.02 28.35 19.98
N ILE A 10 -5.34 27.08 19.77
CA ILE A 10 -6.42 26.37 20.46
C ILE A 10 -5.80 25.53 21.58
N ARG A 11 -6.35 25.60 22.79
CA ARG A 11 -5.82 24.84 23.93
C ARG A 11 -6.14 23.34 23.79
N ASP A 12 -5.27 22.48 24.31
CA ASP A 12 -5.36 21.03 24.13
C ASP A 12 -6.65 20.40 24.68
N ASN A 13 -7.19 20.98 25.75
CA ASN A 13 -8.44 20.57 26.39
C ASN A 13 -9.69 20.99 25.59
N GLU A 14 -9.56 21.98 24.69
CA GLU A 14 -10.64 22.44 23.82
C GLU A 14 -10.74 21.57 22.54
N VAL A 15 -9.81 20.64 22.32
CA VAL A 15 -9.81 19.75 21.15
C VAL A 15 -9.65 18.28 21.55
N THR A 16 -10.73 17.52 21.42
CA THR A 16 -10.79 16.10 21.74
C THR A 16 -10.53 15.19 20.54
N MET A 17 -10.73 15.70 19.32
CA MET A 17 -10.59 14.94 18.07
C MET A 17 -9.71 15.65 17.03
N CYS A 18 -9.05 14.86 16.19
CA CYS A 18 -8.19 15.35 15.11
C CYS A 18 -9.00 16.16 14.09
N MET A 19 -8.56 17.38 13.78
CA MET A 19 -9.29 18.25 12.84
C MET A 19 -9.20 17.77 11.39
N LYS A 20 -8.24 16.89 11.06
CA LYS A 20 -8.14 16.19 9.78
C LYS A 20 -9.01 14.93 9.79
N CYS A 21 -8.52 13.87 10.42
CA CYS A 21 -9.12 12.53 10.34
C CYS A 21 -10.27 12.23 11.33
N LYS A 22 -10.73 13.22 12.11
CA LYS A 22 -11.87 13.14 13.06
C LYS A 22 -11.79 12.08 14.18
N GLU A 23 -10.73 11.30 14.26
CA GLU A 23 -10.48 10.36 15.36
C GLU A 23 -10.12 11.05 16.68
N PRO A 24 -10.48 10.47 17.84
CA PRO A 24 -10.10 10.98 19.15
C PRO A 24 -8.59 10.90 19.38
N PHE A 25 -8.07 11.86 20.13
CA PHE A 25 -6.68 11.83 20.59
C PHE A 25 -6.52 10.89 21.79
N ASN A 26 -5.33 10.34 21.97
CA ASN A 26 -4.95 9.59 23.15
C ASN A 26 -3.50 9.89 23.56
N ALA A 27 -3.15 9.66 24.82
CA ALA A 27 -1.85 10.07 25.36
C ALA A 27 -0.65 9.29 24.80
N LEU A 28 -0.87 8.07 24.30
CA LEU A 28 0.18 7.13 23.94
C LEU A 28 0.51 7.12 22.45
N THR A 29 -0.49 6.99 21.59
CA THR A 29 -0.35 6.78 20.15
C THR A 29 -0.90 7.91 19.29
N ARG A 30 -1.70 8.84 19.86
CA ARG A 30 -2.35 9.93 19.12
C ARG A 30 -2.26 11.28 19.86
N ARG A 31 -1.04 11.77 20.07
CA ARG A 31 -0.78 13.07 20.71
C ARG A 31 -1.14 14.24 19.79
N ARG A 32 -1.56 15.36 20.39
CA ARG A 32 -1.95 16.58 19.69
C ARG A 32 -0.75 17.29 19.10
N HIS A 33 -0.93 17.82 17.89
CA HIS A 33 0.07 18.61 17.21
C HIS A 33 -0.58 19.78 16.45
N HIS A 34 -0.19 21.00 16.79
CA HIS A 34 -0.74 22.21 16.22
C HIS A 34 0.08 22.68 15.02
N CYS A 35 -0.61 22.94 13.92
CA CYS A 35 -0.02 23.57 12.75
C CYS A 35 0.09 25.09 12.97
N ARG A 36 1.32 25.62 12.95
CA ARG A 36 1.57 27.07 13.09
C ARG A 36 1.14 27.89 11.87
N ALA A 37 0.95 27.25 10.71
CA ALA A 37 0.55 27.93 9.47
C ALA A 37 -0.98 28.07 9.33
N CYS A 38 -1.76 27.08 9.79
CA CYS A 38 -3.22 27.05 9.62
C CYS A 38 -4.03 26.80 10.91
N GLY A 39 -3.38 26.64 12.07
CA GLY A 39 -4.03 26.54 13.38
C GLY A 39 -4.65 25.18 13.71
N HIS A 40 -4.65 24.24 12.76
CA HIS A 40 -5.28 22.94 12.94
C HIS A 40 -4.53 22.08 13.96
N VAL A 41 -5.29 21.35 14.78
CA VAL A 41 -4.76 20.36 15.72
C VAL A 41 -4.93 18.96 15.10
N SER A 42 -3.82 18.26 14.92
CA SER A 42 -3.74 16.97 14.22
C SER A 42 -2.94 15.95 15.01
N ALA A 43 -3.19 14.66 14.78
CA ALA A 43 -2.35 13.59 15.32
C ALA A 43 -1.15 13.41 14.38
N LYS A 44 0.08 13.37 14.91
CA LYS A 44 1.25 12.97 14.11
C LYS A 44 1.11 11.49 13.75
N PRO A 45 1.28 11.09 12.47
CA PRO A 45 1.42 9.68 12.13
C PRO A 45 2.64 9.12 12.87
N GLN A 46 2.50 7.95 13.50
CA GLN A 46 3.60 7.28 14.19
C GLN A 46 4.81 7.05 13.26
N LEU A 47 4.57 6.93 11.95
CA LEU A 47 5.62 6.73 10.96
C LEU A 47 6.53 7.95 10.75
N LEU A 48 6.02 9.18 10.93
CA LEU A 48 6.84 10.40 10.80
C LEU A 48 7.87 10.54 11.93
N GLN A 49 7.62 9.91 13.08
CA GLN A 49 8.62 9.86 14.17
C GLN A 49 9.78 8.92 13.84
N LEU A 50 9.56 7.88 13.02
CA LEU A 50 10.61 6.96 12.61
C LEU A 50 11.62 7.66 11.69
N VAL A 51 11.13 8.47 10.75
CA VAL A 51 11.97 9.26 9.82
C VAL A 51 12.87 10.26 10.57
N SER A 52 12.37 10.90 11.63
CA SER A 52 13.19 11.80 12.45
C SER A 52 14.28 11.10 13.27
N ARG A 53 14.18 9.77 13.49
CA ARG A 53 15.20 8.99 14.21
C ARG A 53 16.24 8.36 13.28
N LEU A 54 15.93 8.23 11.99
CA LEU A 54 16.85 7.72 10.96
C LEU A 54 17.70 8.84 10.32
N GLY A 55 17.41 10.10 10.63
CA GLY A 55 18.08 11.27 10.08
C GLY A 55 19.45 11.59 10.69
N ASP A 56 20.10 10.63 11.34
CA ASP A 56 21.47 10.82 11.85
C ASP A 56 22.37 9.71 11.32
N GLY A 57 23.21 10.05 10.34
CA GLY A 57 24.38 9.25 9.98
C GLY A 57 24.23 8.24 8.84
N SER A 58 24.42 8.76 7.62
CA SER A 58 25.31 8.19 6.60
C SER A 58 24.83 7.08 5.64
N LYS A 59 25.14 7.34 4.35
CA LYS A 59 25.19 6.45 3.17
C LYS A 59 23.81 6.06 2.64
N HIS A 60 23.74 5.67 1.36
CA HIS A 60 22.56 5.20 0.64
C HIS A 60 21.77 6.22 -0.22
N LEU A 61 22.32 6.56 -1.40
CA LEU A 61 21.55 7.16 -2.48
C LEU A 61 20.51 6.19 -3.09
N LEU A 62 20.75 4.87 -3.00
CA LEU A 62 19.78 3.82 -3.36
C LEU A 62 18.61 3.75 -2.36
N ASP A 63 18.88 3.91 -1.06
CA ASP A 63 17.81 3.97 -0.05
C ASP A 63 17.06 5.29 -0.10
N PHE A 64 17.64 6.37 -0.61
CA PHE A 64 16.95 7.65 -0.74
C PHE A 64 15.82 7.59 -1.78
N TRP A 65 16.05 6.92 -2.92
CA TRP A 65 14.99 6.67 -3.91
C TRP A 65 13.92 5.72 -3.36
N TRP A 66 14.33 4.62 -2.70
CA TRP A 66 13.39 3.71 -2.06
C TRP A 66 12.58 4.39 -0.96
N LEU A 67 13.21 5.25 -0.16
CA LEU A 67 12.55 6.04 0.88
C LEU A 67 11.61 7.07 0.26
N LEU A 68 11.98 7.73 -0.84
CA LEU A 68 11.09 8.66 -1.56
C LEU A 68 9.89 7.93 -2.15
N VAL A 69 10.09 6.79 -2.80
CA VAL A 69 9.01 5.97 -3.36
C VAL A 69 8.12 5.42 -2.25
N MET A 70 8.69 4.88 -1.16
CA MET A 70 7.91 4.40 -0.02
C MET A 70 7.20 5.54 0.70
N VAL A 71 7.82 6.72 0.84
CA VAL A 71 7.15 7.91 1.38
C VAL A 71 6.05 8.40 0.44
N GLN A 72 6.21 8.30 -0.87
CA GLN A 72 5.17 8.66 -1.84
C GLN A 72 4.03 7.63 -1.86
N VAL A 73 4.32 6.33 -1.84
CA VAL A 73 3.33 5.25 -1.77
C VAL A 73 2.57 5.33 -0.44
N VAL A 74 3.30 5.47 0.67
CA VAL A 74 2.67 5.64 1.98
C VAL A 74 1.94 6.98 2.03
N ALA A 75 2.49 8.10 1.59
CA ALA A 75 1.76 9.38 1.55
C ALA A 75 0.53 9.30 0.66
N ALA A 76 0.58 8.60 -0.48
CA ALA A 76 -0.57 8.35 -1.34
C ALA A 76 -1.63 7.50 -0.64
N LEU A 77 -1.23 6.41 0.03
CA LEU A 77 -2.12 5.57 0.85
C LEU A 77 -2.74 6.35 2.03
N TRP A 78 -2.00 7.30 2.62
CA TRP A 78 -2.46 8.11 3.75
C TRP A 78 -3.31 9.31 3.32
N LEU A 79 -2.97 10.00 2.23
CA LEU A 79 -3.77 11.10 1.64
C LEU A 79 -5.05 10.56 1.01
N LYS A 80 -4.96 9.39 0.38
CA LYS A 80 -6.14 8.62 -0.05
C LYS A 80 -6.74 7.84 1.12
N GLY A 81 -6.25 7.88 2.36
CA GLY A 81 -6.93 7.20 3.48
C GLY A 81 -8.35 7.74 3.74
N GLU A 82 -8.65 8.96 3.29
CA GLU A 82 -10.01 9.54 3.26
C GLU A 82 -10.77 9.25 1.93
N ALA A 83 -10.10 8.75 0.87
CA ALA A 83 -10.67 8.48 -0.47
C ALA A 83 -10.51 7.01 -0.97
N ALA A 84 -9.77 6.17 -0.26
CA ALA A 84 -9.49 4.75 -0.52
C ALA A 84 -10.54 3.85 0.14
N TYR A 85 -11.60 4.46 0.67
CA TYR A 85 -12.80 3.77 1.14
C TYR A 85 -13.74 3.39 -0.02
N SER A 86 -13.39 3.76 -1.26
CA SER A 86 -14.19 3.52 -2.44
C SER A 86 -13.28 3.39 -3.68
N ILE A 87 -12.43 2.37 -3.72
CA ILE A 87 -12.07 1.83 -5.04
C ILE A 87 -13.28 0.99 -5.41
N GLU A 88 -14.15 1.53 -6.27
CA GLU A 88 -15.26 0.76 -6.83
C GLU A 88 -14.68 -0.47 -7.52
N SER A 89 -14.79 -1.61 -6.86
CA SER A 89 -14.26 -2.87 -7.38
C SER A 89 -15.00 -3.30 -8.66
N ALA A 90 -16.14 -2.68 -8.99
CA ALA A 90 -17.06 -3.14 -10.01
C ALA A 90 -16.60 -2.95 -11.48
N GLU A 91 -15.57 -2.16 -11.79
CA GLU A 91 -15.14 -1.94 -13.20
C GLU A 91 -13.62 -1.87 -13.41
N VAL A 92 -12.87 -2.64 -12.62
CA VAL A 92 -11.41 -2.65 -12.64
C VAL A 92 -10.79 -3.40 -13.83
N SER A 93 -11.55 -4.10 -14.69
CA SER A 93 -10.93 -4.85 -15.80
C SER A 93 -10.30 -3.94 -16.87
N GLY A 94 -10.80 -2.71 -17.05
CA GLY A 94 -10.24 -1.74 -18.02
C GLY A 94 -9.02 -0.96 -17.50
N ASN A 95 -8.94 -0.74 -16.19
CA ASN A 95 -7.90 0.09 -15.55
C ASN A 95 -6.96 -0.70 -14.61
N SER A 96 -6.95 -2.02 -14.73
CA SER A 96 -5.97 -2.88 -14.07
C SER A 96 -4.92 -3.38 -15.05
N VAL A 97 -3.72 -3.61 -14.51
CA VAL A 97 -2.70 -4.41 -15.18
C VAL A 97 -3.13 -5.87 -15.19
N ILE A 98 -3.65 -6.33 -14.05
CA ILE A 98 -4.18 -7.67 -13.86
C ILE A 98 -5.22 -7.67 -12.74
N CYS A 99 -6.29 -8.42 -12.94
CA CYS A 99 -7.26 -8.74 -11.89
C CYS A 99 -7.85 -10.13 -12.10
N SER A 100 -7.97 -10.90 -11.02
CA SER A 100 -8.65 -12.19 -11.02
C SER A 100 -8.93 -12.64 -9.60
N PHE A 101 -9.70 -13.70 -9.44
CA PHE A 101 -9.69 -14.44 -8.19
C PHE A 101 -8.38 -15.20 -8.03
N LEU A 102 -7.90 -15.31 -6.79
CA LEU A 102 -6.83 -16.19 -6.36
C LEU A 102 -7.24 -16.84 -5.03
N GLN A 103 -6.73 -18.05 -4.77
CA GLN A 103 -6.69 -18.57 -3.41
C GLN A 103 -5.60 -17.83 -2.65
N TYR A 104 -5.88 -17.44 -1.42
CA TYR A 104 -4.99 -16.68 -0.57
C TYR A 104 -4.89 -17.26 0.84
N MET A 105 -3.67 -17.27 1.37
CA MET A 105 -3.39 -17.60 2.75
C MET A 105 -2.38 -16.61 3.33
N GLU A 106 -2.74 -16.04 4.48
CA GLU A 106 -1.83 -15.24 5.30
C GLU A 106 -1.24 -16.13 6.39
N LYS A 107 0.09 -16.32 6.38
CA LYS A 107 0.81 -17.16 7.35
C LYS A 107 0.21 -18.58 7.44
N SER A 108 -0.51 -18.86 8.52
CA SER A 108 -1.09 -20.18 8.86
C SER A 108 -2.63 -20.14 8.93
N LYS A 109 -3.25 -19.07 8.40
CA LYS A 109 -4.72 -18.99 8.28
C LYS A 109 -5.23 -19.98 7.22
N PRO A 110 -6.51 -20.37 7.26
CA PRO A 110 -7.09 -21.16 6.19
C PRO A 110 -7.01 -20.41 4.85
N TRP A 111 -6.89 -21.18 3.77
CA TRP A 111 -7.01 -20.65 2.41
C TRP A 111 -8.41 -20.07 2.19
N GLN A 112 -8.47 -18.93 1.55
CA GLN A 112 -9.72 -18.26 1.19
C GLN A 112 -9.62 -17.69 -0.23
N LYS A 113 -10.75 -17.63 -0.92
CA LYS A 113 -10.82 -16.97 -2.23
C LYS A 113 -10.82 -15.45 -2.03
N ALA A 114 -9.98 -14.74 -2.77
CA ALA A 114 -9.91 -13.28 -2.75
C ALA A 114 -9.87 -12.73 -4.19
N TRP A 115 -10.56 -11.62 -4.42
CA TRP A 115 -10.45 -10.87 -5.68
C TRP A 115 -9.21 -9.98 -5.61
N CYS A 116 -8.21 -10.30 -6.42
CA CYS A 116 -6.90 -9.67 -6.40
C CYS A 116 -6.77 -8.71 -7.58
N VAL A 117 -6.20 -7.52 -7.35
CA VAL A 117 -6.10 -6.44 -8.34
C VAL A 117 -4.76 -5.72 -8.22
N ILE A 118 -4.09 -5.51 -9.35
CA ILE A 118 -3.01 -4.52 -9.50
C ILE A 118 -3.50 -3.43 -10.49
N PRO A 119 -3.82 -2.21 -10.02
CA PRO A 119 -4.26 -1.11 -10.88
C PRO A 119 -3.14 -0.59 -11.79
N LYS A 120 -3.46 -0.05 -12.97
CA LYS A 120 -2.46 0.57 -13.88
C LYS A 120 -1.75 1.76 -13.22
N GLN A 121 -2.52 2.65 -12.59
CA GLN A 121 -2.01 3.86 -11.93
C GLN A 121 -1.19 3.56 -10.66
N GLU A 122 -1.37 2.37 -10.08
CA GLU A 122 -0.72 1.94 -8.84
C GLU A 122 -0.11 0.55 -9.01
N ALA A 123 0.63 0.36 -10.10
CA ALA A 123 1.13 -0.95 -10.53
C ALA A 123 2.14 -1.62 -9.56
N LEU A 124 2.50 -0.94 -8.47
CA LEU A 124 3.37 -1.46 -7.40
C LEU A 124 2.60 -1.95 -6.18
N VAL A 125 1.26 -1.89 -6.20
CA VAL A 125 0.40 -2.21 -5.07
C VAL A 125 -0.63 -3.27 -5.46
N LEU A 126 -0.65 -4.38 -4.71
CA LEU A 126 -1.66 -5.42 -4.83
C LEU A 126 -2.79 -5.16 -3.84
N TYR A 127 -4.01 -5.02 -4.35
CA TYR A 127 -5.23 -4.90 -3.57
C TYR A 127 -5.99 -6.22 -3.55
N MET A 128 -6.60 -6.54 -2.43
CA MET A 128 -7.38 -7.77 -2.26
C MET A 128 -8.75 -7.45 -1.67
N TYR A 129 -9.80 -8.01 -2.27
CA TYR A 129 -11.20 -7.82 -1.89
C TYR A 129 -11.85 -9.17 -1.61
N GLY A 130 -12.95 -9.19 -0.85
CA GLY A 130 -13.73 -10.40 -0.63
C GLY A 130 -14.51 -10.78 -1.89
N ALA A 131 -15.04 -9.77 -2.57
CA ALA A 131 -15.75 -9.90 -3.83
C ALA A 131 -15.42 -8.77 -4.81
N PRO A 132 -15.62 -8.97 -6.12
CA PRO A 132 -15.39 -7.95 -7.14
C PRO A 132 -16.30 -6.73 -7.05
N GLN A 133 -17.33 -6.72 -6.22
CA GLN A 133 -18.19 -5.55 -6.00
C GLN A 133 -17.86 -4.80 -4.70
N ASP A 134 -16.94 -5.30 -3.88
CA ASP A 134 -16.62 -4.70 -2.59
C ASP A 134 -15.91 -3.36 -2.79
N VAL A 135 -16.39 -2.31 -2.14
CA VAL A 135 -15.76 -0.98 -2.22
C VAL A 135 -14.53 -0.83 -1.31
N LYS A 136 -14.25 -1.86 -0.50
CA LYS A 136 -13.20 -1.86 0.51
C LYS A 136 -12.32 -3.10 0.42
N ALA A 137 -11.02 -2.88 0.31
CA ALA A 137 -10.05 -3.96 0.31
C ALA A 137 -9.95 -4.62 1.70
N LEU A 138 -9.87 -5.95 1.70
CA LEU A 138 -9.48 -6.77 2.85
C LEU A 138 -8.01 -6.56 3.22
N ALA A 139 -7.15 -6.36 2.21
CA ALA A 139 -5.73 -6.14 2.38
C ALA A 139 -5.12 -5.35 1.22
N THR A 140 -4.03 -4.65 1.51
CA THR A 140 -3.20 -3.92 0.54
C THR A 140 -1.75 -4.30 0.77
N ILE A 141 -1.07 -4.77 -0.27
CA ILE A 141 0.32 -5.26 -0.21
C ILE A 141 1.19 -4.38 -1.12
N PRO A 142 2.12 -3.57 -0.56
CA PRO A 142 3.10 -2.86 -1.36
C PRO A 142 4.15 -3.85 -1.86
N LEU A 143 4.16 -4.13 -3.16
CA LEU A 143 4.96 -5.23 -3.73
C LEU A 143 6.46 -4.92 -3.73
N LEU A 144 6.86 -3.64 -3.70
CA LEU A 144 8.26 -3.23 -3.79
C LEU A 144 9.15 -3.92 -2.75
N GLY A 145 10.17 -4.63 -3.22
CA GLY A 145 11.13 -5.35 -2.37
C GLY A 145 10.62 -6.64 -1.74
N TYR A 146 9.46 -7.18 -2.15
CA TYR A 146 9.07 -8.54 -1.77
C TYR A 146 9.88 -9.58 -2.56
N ALA A 147 10.33 -10.62 -1.88
CA ALA A 147 10.86 -11.82 -2.53
C ALA A 147 9.71 -12.69 -3.05
N VAL A 148 9.85 -13.18 -4.29
CA VAL A 148 8.88 -14.06 -4.94
C VAL A 148 9.45 -15.48 -4.96
N ASP A 149 8.64 -16.44 -4.53
CA ASP A 149 8.92 -17.87 -4.53
C ASP A 149 7.79 -18.58 -5.28
N ASP A 150 8.09 -19.17 -6.42
CA ASP A 150 7.15 -19.83 -7.33
C ASP A 150 7.14 -21.37 -7.18
N THR A 151 7.83 -21.90 -6.18
CA THR A 151 7.86 -23.34 -5.90
C THR A 151 6.48 -23.85 -5.49
N PRO A 152 5.98 -24.94 -6.10
CA PRO A 152 4.70 -25.53 -5.73
C PRO A 152 4.70 -25.99 -4.27
N ARG A 153 3.68 -25.56 -3.50
CA ARG A 153 3.55 -25.92 -2.07
C ARG A 153 3.03 -27.33 -1.83
N SER A 154 2.08 -27.79 -2.64
CA SER A 154 1.45 -29.11 -2.51
C SER A 154 0.90 -29.56 -3.86
N ALA A 155 0.64 -30.87 -3.99
CA ALA A 155 -0.01 -31.44 -5.16
C ALA A 155 -1.42 -30.86 -5.39
N ASP A 156 -2.11 -30.43 -4.31
CA ASP A 156 -3.46 -29.86 -4.39
C ASP A 156 -3.50 -28.41 -4.88
N LEU A 157 -2.38 -27.68 -4.77
CA LEU A 157 -2.24 -26.28 -5.22
C LEU A 157 -0.97 -26.12 -6.07
N PRO A 158 -0.91 -26.79 -7.24
CA PRO A 158 0.31 -26.83 -8.06
C PRO A 158 0.66 -25.44 -8.62
N HIS A 159 -0.34 -24.61 -8.86
CA HIS A 159 -0.18 -23.26 -9.40
C HIS A 159 -0.02 -22.19 -8.30
N SER A 160 0.71 -22.53 -7.23
CA SER A 160 0.96 -21.64 -6.09
C SER A 160 2.24 -20.81 -6.23
N PHE A 161 2.25 -19.66 -5.57
CA PHE A 161 3.41 -18.79 -5.39
C PHE A 161 3.32 -18.05 -4.04
N LYS A 162 4.43 -17.48 -3.57
CA LYS A 162 4.57 -16.87 -2.26
C LYS A 162 5.35 -15.57 -2.34
N LEU A 163 4.85 -14.55 -1.65
CA LEU A 163 5.51 -13.27 -1.46
C LEU A 163 6.00 -13.17 -0.01
N THR A 164 7.29 -12.90 0.17
CA THR A 164 7.91 -12.78 1.49
C THR A 164 8.68 -11.48 1.62
N GLN A 165 8.43 -10.73 2.70
CA GLN A 165 9.22 -9.56 3.07
C GLN A 165 9.30 -9.46 4.59
N SER A 166 10.52 -9.57 5.13
CA SER A 166 10.76 -9.59 6.58
C SER A 166 9.88 -10.62 7.32
N LYS A 167 8.82 -10.19 8.00
CA LYS A 167 7.86 -11.05 8.73
C LYS A 167 6.53 -11.26 8.01
N SER A 168 6.33 -10.60 6.87
CA SER A 168 5.12 -10.70 6.06
C SER A 168 5.27 -11.86 5.07
N VAL A 169 4.33 -12.79 5.13
CA VAL A 169 4.27 -13.96 4.25
C VAL A 169 2.86 -14.10 3.70
N HIS A 170 2.74 -13.96 2.38
CA HIS A 170 1.49 -14.08 1.64
C HIS A 170 1.63 -15.24 0.66
N SER A 171 0.76 -16.23 0.75
CA SER A 171 0.72 -17.36 -0.19
C SER A 171 -0.51 -17.25 -1.06
N PHE A 172 -0.31 -17.46 -2.36
CA PHE A 172 -1.35 -17.36 -3.38
C PHE A 172 -1.37 -18.65 -4.20
N ALA A 173 -2.52 -18.99 -4.77
CA ALA A 173 -2.63 -20.00 -5.81
C ALA A 173 -3.64 -19.59 -6.87
N ALA A 174 -3.26 -19.78 -8.14
CA ALA A 174 -4.10 -19.53 -9.30
C ALA A 174 -4.88 -20.79 -9.70
N ASP A 175 -5.95 -20.61 -10.48
CA ASP A 175 -6.78 -21.73 -10.95
C ASP A 175 -6.07 -22.59 -12.02
N ASN A 176 -5.10 -22.02 -12.74
CA ASN A 176 -4.31 -22.69 -13.77
C ASN A 176 -2.91 -22.07 -13.92
N GLU A 177 -2.05 -22.75 -14.67
CA GLU A 177 -0.67 -22.35 -14.89
C GLU A 177 -0.57 -21.04 -15.67
N GLU A 178 -1.41 -20.84 -16.69
CA GLU A 178 -1.40 -19.63 -17.51
C GLU A 178 -1.69 -18.39 -16.67
N LEU A 179 -2.64 -18.49 -15.74
CA LEU A 179 -3.00 -17.42 -14.81
C LEU A 179 -1.88 -17.16 -13.80
N LYS A 180 -1.25 -18.22 -13.25
CA LYS A 180 -0.06 -18.09 -12.38
C LYS A 180 1.02 -17.30 -13.09
N GLN A 181 1.35 -17.66 -14.34
CA GLN A 181 2.41 -17.02 -15.10
C GLN A 181 2.09 -15.54 -15.41
N LYS A 182 0.84 -15.20 -15.70
CA LYS A 182 0.42 -13.80 -15.85
C LYS A 182 0.63 -12.99 -14.57
N TRP A 183 0.26 -13.54 -13.42
CA TRP A 183 0.48 -12.89 -12.11
C TRP A 183 1.97 -12.73 -11.80
N LEU A 184 2.77 -13.78 -11.96
CA LEU A 184 4.21 -13.75 -11.71
C LEU A 184 4.90 -12.72 -12.59
N LYS A 185 4.56 -12.63 -13.88
CA LYS A 185 5.11 -11.62 -14.79
C LYS A 185 4.92 -10.20 -14.25
N VAL A 186 3.70 -9.86 -13.83
CA VAL A 186 3.38 -8.52 -13.31
C VAL A 186 4.06 -8.27 -11.96
N ILE A 187 3.99 -9.25 -11.06
CA ILE A 187 4.58 -9.14 -9.72
C ILE A 187 6.11 -9.00 -9.82
N HIS A 188 6.79 -9.74 -10.69
CA HIS A 188 8.24 -9.64 -10.85
C HIS A 188 8.72 -8.26 -11.31
N LEU A 189 7.92 -7.53 -12.07
CA LEU A 189 8.17 -6.13 -12.40
C LEU A 189 7.94 -5.25 -11.17
N ALA A 190 6.76 -5.40 -10.54
CA ALA A 190 6.36 -4.58 -9.41
C ALA A 190 7.31 -4.67 -8.20
N VAL A 191 7.85 -5.86 -7.89
CA VAL A 191 8.80 -6.03 -6.78
C VAL A 191 10.14 -5.31 -7.03
N LYS A 192 10.48 -5.02 -8.29
CA LYS A 192 11.65 -4.23 -8.71
C LYS A 192 11.37 -2.74 -8.86
N GLY A 193 10.11 -2.32 -8.72
CA GLY A 193 9.67 -0.95 -9.00
C GLY A 193 9.43 -0.67 -10.49
N GLU A 194 9.36 -1.71 -11.33
CA GLU A 194 9.07 -1.60 -12.76
C GLU A 194 7.57 -1.78 -13.01
N THR A 195 7.07 -1.23 -14.12
CA THR A 195 5.68 -1.42 -14.57
C THR A 195 5.65 -1.94 -16.01
N PRO A 196 4.61 -2.67 -16.44
CA PRO A 196 4.51 -3.17 -17.81
C PRO A 196 4.50 -2.06 -18.88
N GLU A 197 4.05 -0.86 -18.52
CA GLU A 197 4.01 0.31 -19.40
C GLU A 197 5.44 0.80 -19.72
N CYS A 198 6.37 0.74 -18.76
CA CYS A 198 7.78 1.14 -18.97
C CYS A 198 8.54 0.23 -19.95
N GLN A 199 8.09 -1.02 -20.16
CA GLN A 199 8.76 -1.94 -21.10
C GLN A 199 8.40 -1.66 -22.57
N ASN A 200 7.24 -1.05 -22.83
CA ASN A 200 6.81 -0.72 -24.19
C ASN A 200 7.53 0.52 -24.76
N GLU A 201 7.97 1.44 -23.90
CA GLU A 201 8.70 2.65 -24.34
C GLU A 201 10.17 2.38 -24.74
N LEU A 202 10.74 1.25 -24.30
CA LEU A 202 12.12 0.85 -24.63
C LEU A 202 12.25 0.09 -25.96
N GLN A 203 11.13 -0.24 -26.63
CA GLN A 203 11.12 -0.94 -27.93
C GLN A 203 10.85 -0.02 -29.13
N VAL A 204 10.70 1.30 -28.91
CA VAL A 204 10.37 2.28 -29.97
C VAL A 204 11.53 3.24 -30.27
N ASN A 205 12.74 2.97 -29.76
CA ASN A 205 13.96 3.73 -30.12
C ASN A 205 14.99 2.84 -30.82
#